data_AF-A0A915L332-F1
#
_entry.id   AF-A0A915L332-F1
#
_cell.length_a   1.000
_cell.length_b   1.000
_cell.length_c   1.000
_cell.angle_alpha   90.00
_cell.angle_beta   90.00
_cell.angle_gamma   90.00
#
_symmetry.space_group_name_H-M   'P 1'
#
loop_
_entity.id
_entity.type
_entity.pdbx_description
1 polymer ?
#
loop_
_entity_poly.entity_id
_entity_poly.type
_entity_poly.pdbx_seq_one_letter_code
_entity_poly.pdbx_strand_id
1 'polypeptide(L)' 'MKRIQRGPVRGISIKLQEEERERRDNYVPEISAIDAVDTIEIDQETKEMLDSLEMSEPVSNIQVTGPLSVQMSRRV' A
#
# COMPACT_ATOMS: atom_id res chain seq x y z
N MET A 1 -18.42 -32.98 2.64
CA MET A 1 -17.59 -32.09 1.79
C MET A 1 -16.24 -31.79 2.47
N LYS A 2 -15.20 -32.61 2.26
CA LYS A 2 -13.89 -32.43 2.93
C LYS A 2 -13.04 -31.26 2.40
N ARG A 3 -13.31 -30.78 1.18
CA ARG A 3 -12.56 -29.68 0.53
C ARG A 3 -13.01 -28.29 1.01
N ILE A 4 -14.32 -28.09 1.18
CA ILE A 4 -14.89 -26.83 1.67
C ILE A 4 -14.45 -26.54 3.11
N GLN A 5 -14.32 -27.58 3.95
CA GLN A 5 -13.79 -27.45 5.32
C GLN A 5 -12.31 -27.02 5.36
N ARG A 6 -11.55 -27.27 4.28
CA ARG A 6 -10.14 -26.86 4.17
C ARG A 6 -9.98 -25.46 3.57
N GLY A 7 -11.04 -24.86 3.04
CA GLY A 7 -11.02 -23.52 2.45
C GLY A 7 -11.88 -23.37 1.20
N PRO A 8 -11.81 -22.20 0.55
CA PRO A 8 -12.55 -21.91 -0.67
C PRO A 8 -12.10 -22.84 -1.80
N VAL A 9 -13.07 -23.30 -2.60
CA VAL A 9 -12.81 -24.23 -3.70
C VAL A 9 -12.99 -23.48 -5.02
N ARG A 10 -11.94 -23.47 -5.86
CA ARG A 10 -11.98 -22.79 -7.17
C ARG A 10 -13.17 -23.30 -8.01
N GLY A 11 -13.98 -22.38 -8.52
CA GLY A 11 -15.13 -22.66 -9.39
C GLY A 11 -16.42 -23.08 -8.67
N ILE A 12 -16.46 -23.02 -7.33
CA ILE A 12 -17.68 -23.25 -6.54
C ILE A 12 -17.81 -22.08 -5.57
N SER A 13 -18.93 -21.36 -5.64
CA SER A 13 -19.29 -20.36 -4.63
C SER A 13 -20.36 -20.91 -3.70
N ILE A 14 -20.21 -20.60 -2.42
CA ILE A 14 -21.21 -20.91 -1.39
C ILE A 14 -21.62 -19.57 -0.81
N LYS A 15 -22.92 -19.40 -0.57
CA LYS A 15 -23.50 -18.17 -0.01
C LYS A 15 -22.70 -17.62 1.20
N LEU A 16 -22.23 -18.51 2.08
CA LEU A 16 -21.42 -18.14 3.25
C LEU A 16 -20.03 -17.59 2.88
N GLN A 17 -19.38 -18.15 1.85
CA GLN A 17 -18.09 -17.66 1.35
C GLN A 17 -18.24 -16.32 0.62
N GLU A 18 -19.36 -16.13 -0.08
CA GLU A 18 -19.70 -14.86 -0.74
C GLU A 18 -19.97 -13.76 0.28
N GLU A 19 -20.76 -14.03 1.33
CA GLU A 19 -21.05 -13.07 2.39
C GLU A 19 -19.80 -12.70 3.21
N GLU A 20 -18.91 -13.65 3.48
CA GLU A 20 -17.62 -13.38 4.13
C GLU A 20 -16.69 -12.56 3.23
N ARG A 21 -16.70 -12.82 1.91
CA ARG A 21 -15.97 -12.01 0.94
C ARG A 21 -16.52 -10.58 0.89
N GLU A 22 -17.84 -10.43 0.86
CA GLU A 22 -18.50 -9.13 0.83
C GLU A 22 -18.22 -8.33 2.12
N ARG A 23 -18.18 -8.99 3.30
CA ARG A 23 -17.72 -8.31 4.54
C ARG A 23 -16.27 -7.89 4.51
N ARG A 24 -15.37 -8.69 3.93
CA ARG A 24 -13.95 -8.34 3.80
C ARG A 24 -13.74 -7.22 2.79
N ASP A 25 -14.42 -7.29 1.65
CA ASP A 25 -14.31 -6.32 0.57
C ASP A 25 -14.94 -4.96 0.98
N ASN A 26 -16.03 -4.98 1.76
CA ASN A 26 -16.65 -3.76 2.32
C ASN A 26 -16.00 -3.28 3.63
N TYR A 27 -14.95 -3.95 4.12
CA TYR A 27 -14.28 -3.51 5.33
C TYR A 27 -13.44 -2.26 5.03
N VAL A 28 -13.91 -1.11 5.52
CA VAL A 28 -13.17 0.15 5.50
C VAL A 28 -12.58 0.39 6.88
N PRO A 29 -11.24 0.52 7.02
CA PRO A 29 -10.62 0.82 8.30
C PRO A 29 -10.96 2.25 8.76
N GLU A 30 -10.85 2.51 10.07
CA GLU A 30 -11.11 3.83 10.65
C GLU A 30 -10.10 4.90 10.19
N ILE A 31 -8.86 4.48 9.93
CA ILE A 31 -7.77 5.35 9.49
C ILE A 31 -7.19 4.79 8.19
N SER A 32 -7.15 5.62 7.15
CA SER A 32 -6.47 5.26 5.90
C SER A 32 -4.98 5.14 6.16
N ALA A 33 -4.32 4.15 5.55
CA ALA A 33 -2.86 4.08 5.60
C ALA A 33 -2.18 5.34 5.04
N ILE A 34 -2.86 6.06 4.12
CA ILE A 34 -2.39 7.33 3.55
C ILE A 34 -2.39 8.44 4.60
N ASP A 35 -3.47 8.53 5.40
CA ASP A 35 -3.62 9.56 6.42
C ASP A 35 -2.81 9.24 7.68
N ALA A 36 -2.52 7.97 7.93
CA ALA A 36 -1.66 7.52 9.03
C ALA A 36 -0.17 7.83 8.78
N VAL A 37 0.21 8.11 7.54
CA VAL A 37 1.58 8.47 7.18
C VAL A 37 1.71 9.99 7.27
N ASP A 38 2.14 10.47 8.44
CA ASP A 38 2.37 11.89 8.72
C ASP A 38 3.41 12.52 7.79
N THR A 39 4.23 11.70 7.11
CA THR A 39 5.29 12.15 6.19
C THR A 39 5.45 11.19 5.03
N ILE A 40 5.34 11.71 3.81
CA ILE A 40 5.62 11.02 2.56
C ILE A 40 7.10 11.26 2.21
N GLU A 41 7.87 10.17 2.20
CA GLU A 41 9.26 10.19 1.74
C GLU A 41 9.32 10.19 0.21
N ILE A 42 10.04 11.14 -0.37
CA ILE A 42 10.15 11.37 -1.80
C ILE A 42 11.62 11.49 -2.20
N ASP A 43 11.97 11.01 -3.40
CA ASP A 43 13.31 11.15 -3.96
C ASP A 43 13.53 12.56 -4.57
N GLN A 44 14.79 12.91 -4.81
CA GLN A 44 15.13 14.22 -5.41
C GLN A 44 14.52 14.41 -6.81
N GLU A 45 14.49 13.36 -7.65
CA GLU A 45 13.93 13.41 -9.01
C GLU A 45 12.40 13.61 -9.00
N THR A 46 11.71 13.00 -8.04
CA THR A 46 10.25 13.12 -7.91
C THR A 46 9.84 14.47 -7.36
N LYS A 47 10.68 15.14 -6.57
CA LYS A 47 10.49 16.55 -6.21
C LYS A 47 10.56 17.48 -7.42
N GLU A 48 11.55 17.31 -8.29
CA GLU A 48 11.67 18.11 -9.52
C GLU A 48 10.48 17.91 -10.46
N MET A 49 9.95 16.68 -10.53
CA MET A 49 8.70 16.40 -11.24
C MET A 49 7.51 17.15 -10.63
N LEU A 50 7.35 17.15 -9.31
CA LEU A 50 6.26 17.86 -8.62
C LEU A 50 6.32 19.38 -8.84
N ASP A 51 7.53 19.95 -8.87
CA ASP A 51 7.75 21.37 -9.18
C ASP A 51 7.32 21.69 -10.63
N SER A 52 7.61 20.80 -11.58
CA SER A 52 7.22 20.98 -12.99
C SER A 52 5.71 20.88 -13.25
N LEU A 53 4.99 20.20 -12.36
CA LEU A 53 3.54 20.00 -12.42
C LEU A 53 2.77 21.07 -11.62
N GLU A 54 3.47 22.05 -11.03
CA GLU A 54 2.90 23.08 -10.15
C GLU A 54 2.17 22.48 -8.93
N MET A 55 2.57 21.28 -8.50
CA MET A 55 1.97 20.51 -7.39
C MET A 55 2.80 20.55 -6.09
N SER A 56 3.70 21.51 -5.96
CA SER A 56 4.59 21.62 -4.79
C SER A 56 3.90 22.18 -3.54
N GLU A 57 2.86 23.01 -3.69
CA GLU A 57 2.14 23.65 -2.58
C GLU A 57 1.03 22.81 -1.89
N PRO A 58 0.24 21.95 -2.58
CA PRO A 58 -0.88 21.26 -1.95
C PRO A 58 -0.49 20.07 -1.05
N VAL A 59 0.78 19.67 -1.01
CA VAL A 59 1.26 18.48 -0.27
C VAL A 59 2.22 18.91 0.84
N SER A 60 1.65 19.26 2.00
CA SER A 60 2.37 19.78 3.17
C SER A 60 3.30 18.76 3.85
N ASN A 61 3.19 17.47 3.52
CA ASN A 61 3.77 16.37 4.30
C ASN A 61 4.92 15.66 3.56
N ILE A 62 5.67 16.34 2.69
CA ILE A 62 6.75 15.73 1.90
C ILE A 62 8.11 15.88 2.61
N GLN A 63 8.87 14.79 2.74
CA GLN A 63 10.28 14.81 3.13
C GLN A 63 11.15 14.19 2.02
N VAL A 64 12.22 14.89 1.62
CA VAL A 64 13.18 14.37 0.64
C VAL A 64 14.19 13.48 1.33
N THR A 65 14.26 12.21 0.95
CA THR A 65 15.27 11.29 1.49
C THR A 65 16.49 11.21 0.56
N GLY A 66 17.67 11.05 1.15
CA GLY A 66 18.91 10.88 0.40
C GLY A 66 19.01 9.48 -0.21
N PRO A 67 19.82 9.29 -1.28
CA PRO A 67 19.94 8.00 -1.93
C PRO A 67 20.42 6.94 -0.91
N LEU A 68 19.69 5.83 -0.82
CA LEU A 68 20.10 4.67 -0.03
C LEU A 68 21.45 4.19 -0.56
N SER A 69 22.54 4.55 0.12
CA SER A 69 23.85 4.01 -0.19
C SER A 69 23.81 2.53 0.15
N VAL A 70 23.65 1.68 -0.87
CA VAL A 70 23.79 0.24 -0.74
C VAL A 70 25.22 -0.01 -0.25
N GLN A 71 25.40 -0.17 1.05
CA GLN A 71 26.65 -0.64 1.62
C GLN A 71 26.83 -2.07 1.13
N MET A 72 27.54 -2.21 0.00
CA MET A 72 28.12 -3.46 -0.44
C MET A 72 29.00 -3.97 0.70
N SER A 73 28.43 -4.82 1.54
CA SER A 73 29.19 -5.69 2.42
C SER A 73 30.06 -6.55 1.51
N ARG A 74 31.34 -6.15 1.37
CA ARG A 74 32.38 -7.00 0.83
C ARG A 74 32.45 -8.22 1.74
N ARG A 75 31.82 -9.32 1.33
CA ARG A 75 32.16 -10.64 1.85
C ARG A 75 33.54 -10.99 1.30
N VAL A 76 34.50 -11.07 2.20
CA VAL A 76 35.73 -11.85 2.04
C VAL A 76 35.38 -13.32 2.23
#